data_AF-A0A928TYD8-F1
#
_entry.id   AF-A0A928TYD8-F1
#
_cell.length_a   1.000
_cell.length_b   1.000
_cell.length_c   1.000
_cell.angle_alpha   90.00
_cell.angle_beta   90.00
_cell.angle_gamma   90.00
#
_symmetry.space_group_name_H-M   'P 1'
#
loop_
_entity.id
_entity.type
_entity.pdbx_description
1 polymer ?
#
loop_
_entity_poly.entity_id
_entity_poly.type
_entity_poly.pdbx_seq_one_letter_code
_entity_poly.pdbx_strand_id
1 'polypeptide(L)'
;MADETVRYRQLKEVLQVTSDSPACDAVLGELDEYVAAQRHGRDPFPLFPHVATHLDGCLTCAAAYGRLYRLALADQNNTLPVLANPRQPDLSFLPAPAATPSLVDRLRTAVEKLDNGWRLHLSAGLLPFLQPQVMPAPLRASSAEERYAELLLTLKPDQSLLTNIPFKLLVYRDAESATDCLVELWVQPHGRAWPHLAGFTVILQLPDQAHQQTTNAWGVAAFEHIPVSQLNHLVITVTE
;
A
#
# COMPACT_ATOMS: atom_id res chain seq x y z
N MET A 1 6.20 29.09 16.50
CA MET A 1 6.21 29.27 15.04
C MET A 1 6.01 27.97 14.26
N ALA A 2 6.90 26.96 14.28
CA ALA A 2 6.68 25.72 13.48
C ALA A 2 5.52 24.83 14.01
N ASP A 3 5.25 24.85 15.31
CA ASP A 3 4.19 24.04 15.96
C ASP A 3 2.77 24.64 15.74
N GLU A 4 2.65 25.97 15.70
CA GLU A 4 1.37 26.67 15.52
C GLU A 4 0.76 26.44 14.12
N THR A 5 1.59 26.45 13.08
CA THR A 5 1.14 26.19 11.70
C THR A 5 0.65 24.75 11.51
N VAL A 6 1.21 23.79 12.26
CA VAL A 6 0.80 22.38 12.21
C VAL A 6 -0.56 22.18 12.89
N ARG A 7 -0.80 22.85 14.02
CA ARG A 7 -2.08 22.78 14.75
C ARG A 7 -3.24 23.35 13.96
N TYR A 8 -3.05 24.51 13.34
CA TYR A 8 -4.08 25.12 12.48
C TYR A 8 -4.44 24.20 11.30
N ARG A 9 -3.42 23.59 10.67
CA ARG A 9 -3.61 22.66 9.54
C ARG A 9 -4.42 21.41 9.93
N GLN A 10 -4.11 20.79 11.07
CA GLN A 10 -4.83 19.60 11.56
C GLN A 10 -6.30 19.91 11.89
N LEU A 11 -6.59 21.07 12.48
CA LEU A 11 -7.97 21.48 12.78
C LEU A 11 -8.75 21.84 11.52
N LYS A 12 -8.09 22.40 10.50
CA LYS A 12 -8.69 22.64 9.18
C LYS A 12 -9.10 21.34 8.49
N GLU A 13 -8.22 20.34 8.49
CA GLU A 13 -8.49 19.04 7.85
C GLU A 13 -9.74 18.37 8.43
N VAL A 14 -9.94 18.45 9.75
CA VAL A 14 -11.14 17.90 10.41
C VAL A 14 -12.43 18.63 10.00
N LEU A 15 -12.35 19.92 9.65
CA LEU A 15 -13.51 20.72 9.26
C LEU A 15 -13.95 20.50 7.80
N GLN A 16 -13.09 19.91 6.96
CA GLN A 16 -13.31 19.71 5.52
C GLN A 16 -13.98 18.36 5.17
N VAL A 17 -14.36 17.53 6.14
CA VAL A 17 -14.64 16.09 5.89
C VAL A 17 -15.98 15.77 5.22
N THR A 18 -16.88 16.72 4.92
CA THR A 18 -18.14 16.36 4.23
C THR A 18 -18.72 17.51 3.39
N SER A 19 -18.61 17.39 2.06
CA SER A 19 -19.37 18.17 1.08
C SER A 19 -19.80 17.28 -0.08
N ASP A 20 -21.10 17.25 -0.36
CA ASP A 20 -21.68 16.39 -1.41
C ASP A 20 -21.78 17.09 -2.78
N SER A 21 -21.24 18.32 -2.91
CA SER A 21 -21.34 19.14 -4.12
C SER A 21 -19.98 19.69 -4.54
N PRO A 22 -19.62 19.62 -5.83
CA PRO A 22 -18.35 20.14 -6.34
C PRO A 22 -18.21 21.66 -6.15
N ALA A 23 -19.33 22.40 -6.04
CA ALA A 23 -19.31 23.83 -5.73
C ALA A 23 -18.92 24.10 -4.27
N CYS A 24 -19.30 23.21 -3.34
CA CYS A 24 -18.88 23.30 -1.95
C CYS A 24 -17.38 22.97 -1.81
N ASP A 25 -16.87 21.98 -2.54
CA ASP A 25 -15.45 21.61 -2.52
C ASP A 25 -14.56 22.76 -2.97
N ALA A 26 -14.92 23.43 -4.07
CA ALA A 26 -14.20 24.60 -4.56
C ALA A 26 -14.14 25.73 -3.52
N VAL A 27 -15.28 26.03 -2.89
CA VAL A 27 -15.36 27.06 -1.84
C VAL A 27 -14.57 26.67 -0.59
N LEU A 28 -14.63 25.41 -0.16
CA LEU A 28 -13.85 24.91 0.98
C LEU A 28 -12.34 24.92 0.72
N GLY A 29 -11.92 24.80 -0.54
CA GLY A 29 -10.52 24.94 -0.97
C GLY A 29 -9.98 26.37 -0.78
N GLU A 30 -10.78 27.37 -1.13
CA GLU A 30 -10.39 28.80 -1.08
C GLU A 30 -10.70 29.50 0.26
N LEU A 31 -11.43 28.83 1.16
CA LEU A 31 -11.95 29.44 2.39
C LEU A 31 -10.87 29.97 3.34
N ASP A 32 -9.69 29.36 3.34
CA ASP A 32 -8.54 29.80 4.14
C ASP A 32 -8.04 31.17 3.70
N GLU A 33 -7.90 31.39 2.39
CA GLU A 33 -7.42 32.65 1.84
C GLU A 33 -8.45 33.77 2.05
N TYR A 34 -9.73 33.42 1.91
CA TYR A 34 -10.85 34.30 2.25
C TYR A 34 -10.79 34.77 3.72
N VAL A 35 -10.63 33.82 4.66
CA VAL A 35 -10.50 34.12 6.10
C VAL A 35 -9.24 34.94 6.40
N ALA A 36 -8.13 34.64 5.75
CA ALA A 36 -6.88 35.39 5.90
C ALA A 36 -7.03 36.85 5.43
N ALA A 37 -7.63 37.08 4.26
CA ALA A 37 -7.89 38.42 3.74
C ALA A 37 -8.70 39.25 4.73
N GLN A 38 -9.77 38.66 5.28
CA GLN A 38 -10.63 39.33 6.27
C GLN A 38 -9.90 39.62 7.59
N ARG A 39 -9.07 38.69 8.09
CA ARG A 39 -8.25 38.91 9.29
C ARG A 39 -7.23 40.03 9.13
N HIS A 40 -6.72 40.22 7.92
CA HIS A 40 -5.80 41.32 7.61
C HIS A 40 -6.52 42.65 7.32
N GLY A 41 -7.83 42.73 7.56
CA GLY A 41 -8.63 43.94 7.36
C GLY A 41 -8.81 44.31 5.88
N ARG A 42 -8.55 43.38 4.95
CA ARG A 42 -8.86 43.56 3.54
C ARG A 42 -10.30 43.14 3.32
N ASP A 43 -11.01 43.85 2.45
CA ASP A 43 -12.32 43.42 2.00
C ASP A 43 -12.18 42.16 1.13
N PRO A 44 -12.71 41.00 1.56
CA PRO A 44 -12.56 39.75 0.83
C PRO A 44 -13.54 39.66 -0.36
N PHE A 45 -14.60 40.47 -0.40
CA PHE A 45 -15.62 40.43 -1.45
C PHE A 45 -15.05 40.68 -2.87
N PRO A 46 -14.23 41.72 -3.13
CA PRO A 46 -13.66 41.94 -4.46
C PRO A 46 -12.60 40.89 -4.85
N LEU A 47 -11.99 40.21 -3.87
CA LEU A 47 -10.95 39.20 -4.11
C LEU A 47 -11.55 37.82 -4.40
N PHE A 48 -12.65 37.48 -3.73
CA PHE A 48 -13.28 36.17 -3.77
C PHE A 48 -14.82 36.29 -3.88
N PRO A 49 -15.35 36.92 -4.95
CA PRO A 49 -16.78 37.22 -5.05
C PRO A 49 -17.65 35.96 -5.11
N HIS A 50 -17.13 34.88 -5.69
CA HIS A 50 -17.84 33.60 -5.80
C HIS A 50 -17.93 32.87 -4.44
N VAL A 51 -16.91 32.96 -3.58
CA VAL A 51 -16.94 32.44 -2.21
C VAL A 51 -18.01 33.19 -1.41
N ALA A 52 -17.99 34.52 -1.42
CA ALA A 52 -18.99 35.33 -0.71
C ALA A 52 -20.42 34.99 -1.15
N THR A 53 -20.66 34.95 -2.46
CA THR A 53 -21.98 34.60 -3.03
C THR A 53 -22.43 33.20 -2.62
N HIS A 54 -21.51 32.23 -2.57
CA HIS A 54 -21.85 30.87 -2.16
C HIS A 54 -22.13 30.77 -0.65
N LEU A 55 -21.37 31.50 0.18
CA LEU A 55 -21.60 31.55 1.63
C LEU A 55 -22.98 32.13 1.97
N ASP A 56 -23.48 33.07 1.17
CA ASP A 56 -24.85 33.59 1.32
C ASP A 56 -25.93 32.55 0.98
N GLY A 57 -25.65 31.62 0.07
CA GLY A 57 -26.60 30.61 -0.40
C GLY A 57 -26.50 29.23 0.25
N CYS A 58 -25.37 28.88 0.85
CA CYS A 58 -25.09 27.53 1.36
C CYS A 58 -24.82 27.53 2.87
N LEU A 59 -25.80 27.08 3.66
CA LEU A 59 -25.70 27.02 5.13
C LEU A 59 -24.52 26.17 5.62
N THR A 60 -24.18 25.08 4.91
CA THR A 60 -23.07 24.19 5.29
C THR A 60 -21.73 24.92 5.16
N CYS A 61 -21.49 25.59 4.03
CA CYS A 61 -20.27 26.37 3.81
C CYS A 61 -20.20 27.60 4.71
N ALA A 62 -21.34 28.27 4.97
CA ALA A 62 -21.42 29.37 5.93
C ALA A 62 -21.05 28.92 7.36
N ALA A 63 -21.53 27.74 7.80
CA ALA A 63 -21.17 27.17 9.09
C ALA A 63 -19.68 26.77 9.16
N ALA A 64 -19.13 26.21 8.08
CA ALA A 64 -17.70 25.90 7.97
C ALA A 64 -16.85 27.17 8.06
N TYR A 65 -17.21 28.21 7.31
CA TYR A 65 -16.60 29.54 7.38
C TYR A 65 -16.63 30.11 8.80
N GLY A 66 -17.81 30.11 9.45
CA GLY A 66 -17.95 30.64 10.81
C GLY A 66 -17.14 29.86 11.85
N ARG A 67 -16.88 28.56 11.64
CA ARG A 67 -15.96 27.77 12.47
C ARG A 67 -14.50 28.15 12.20
N LEU A 68 -14.11 28.19 10.93
CA LEU A 68 -12.74 28.50 10.51
C LEU A 68 -12.33 29.92 10.91
N TYR A 69 -13.20 30.91 10.70
CA TYR A 69 -12.96 32.29 11.10
C TYR A 69 -12.81 32.46 12.61
N ARG A 70 -13.67 31.81 13.41
CA ARG A 70 -13.53 31.80 14.87
C ARG A 70 -12.23 31.13 15.33
N LEU A 71 -11.85 30.03 14.69
CA LEU A 71 -10.58 29.36 14.98
C LEU A 71 -9.40 30.27 14.68
N ALA A 72 -9.42 30.93 13.53
CA ALA A 72 -8.37 31.85 13.11
C ALA A 72 -8.27 33.10 14.00
N LEU A 73 -9.39 33.59 14.53
CA LEU A 73 -9.39 34.64 15.56
C LEU A 73 -8.85 34.14 16.92
N ALA A 74 -9.21 32.93 17.33
CA ALA A 74 -8.70 32.34 18.56
C ALA A 74 -7.18 32.09 18.48
N ASP A 75 -6.68 31.69 17.31
CA ASP A 75 -5.24 31.58 17.02
C ASP A 75 -4.54 32.93 17.15
N GLN A 76 -5.10 33.98 16.52
CA GLN A 76 -4.56 35.34 16.59
C GLN A 76 -4.44 35.88 18.01
N ASN A 77 -5.45 35.58 18.84
CA ASN A 77 -5.52 36.04 20.22
C ASN A 77 -4.82 35.08 21.20
N ASN A 78 -4.20 34.00 20.70
CA ASN A 78 -3.57 32.95 21.50
C ASN A 78 -4.52 32.34 22.55
N THR A 79 -5.81 32.23 22.20
CA THR A 79 -6.87 31.64 23.04
C THR A 79 -7.28 30.25 22.55
N LEU A 80 -6.50 29.63 21.66
CA LEU A 80 -6.75 28.25 21.27
C LEU A 80 -6.64 27.34 22.51
N PRO A 81 -7.58 26.41 22.70
CA PRO A 81 -7.48 25.45 23.79
C PRO A 81 -6.19 24.66 23.63
N VAL A 82 -5.33 24.71 24.64
CA VAL A 82 -4.18 23.81 24.71
C VAL A 82 -4.75 22.41 24.87
N LEU A 83 -4.59 21.55 23.85
CA LEU A 83 -4.89 20.13 23.98
C LEU A 83 -4.00 19.60 25.11
N ALA A 84 -4.58 19.46 26.30
CA ALA A 84 -3.89 18.88 27.45
C ALA A 84 -3.46 17.48 27.05
N ASN A 85 -2.14 17.28 26.90
CA ASN A 85 -1.45 16.04 26.56
C ASN A 85 -2.35 14.99 25.89
N PRO A 86 -2.35 14.85 24.55
CA PRO A 86 -2.98 13.68 23.96
C PRO A 86 -2.38 12.47 24.68
N ARG A 87 -3.19 11.76 25.48
CA ARG A 87 -2.71 10.56 26.15
C ARG A 87 -2.18 9.70 25.03
N GLN A 88 -0.88 9.41 25.06
CA GLN A 88 -0.32 8.49 24.08
C GLN A 88 -1.21 7.25 24.12
N PRO A 89 -1.65 6.75 22.94
CA PRO A 89 -2.42 5.52 22.92
C PRO A 89 -1.62 4.49 23.71
N ASP A 90 -2.28 3.84 24.67
CA ASP A 90 -1.64 2.80 25.45
C ASP A 90 -1.40 1.63 24.51
N LEU A 91 -0.18 1.54 23.97
CA LEU A 91 0.26 0.47 23.09
C LEU A 91 0.81 -0.72 23.87
N SER A 92 0.63 -0.78 25.20
CA SER A 92 1.12 -1.91 26.02
C SER A 92 0.47 -3.25 25.67
N PHE A 93 -0.67 -3.25 24.98
CA PHE A 93 -1.28 -4.46 24.41
C PHE A 93 -0.54 -4.98 23.17
N LEU A 94 0.27 -4.16 22.50
CA LEU A 94 1.09 -4.62 21.39
C LEU A 94 2.28 -5.39 21.96
N PRO A 95 2.56 -6.60 21.45
CA PRO A 95 3.74 -7.35 21.86
C PRO A 95 4.98 -6.48 21.60
N ALA A 96 5.84 -6.37 22.61
CA ALA A 96 7.06 -5.57 22.53
C ALA A 96 7.84 -5.94 21.25
N PRO A 97 8.35 -4.95 20.49
CA PRO A 97 9.00 -5.19 19.18
C PRO A 97 10.26 -6.07 19.24
N ALA A 98 10.71 -6.46 20.43
CA ALA A 98 11.91 -7.26 20.65
C ALA A 98 11.78 -8.76 20.32
N ALA A 99 10.57 -9.30 20.12
CA ALA A 99 10.38 -10.74 19.87
C ALA A 99 9.85 -11.09 18.47
N THR A 100 9.51 -10.11 17.64
CA THR A 100 8.95 -10.37 16.32
C THR A 100 10.10 -10.34 15.30
N PRO A 101 10.53 -11.48 14.74
CA PRO A 101 11.59 -11.50 13.74
C PRO A 101 11.21 -10.63 12.56
N SER A 102 12.17 -9.84 12.05
CA SER A 102 11.98 -8.99 10.89
C SER A 102 11.56 -9.84 9.68
N LEU A 103 10.90 -9.22 8.69
CA LEU A 103 10.55 -9.92 7.44
C LEU A 103 11.79 -10.56 6.79
N VAL A 104 12.94 -9.89 6.90
CA VAL A 104 14.25 -10.35 6.43
C VAL A 104 14.64 -11.64 7.11
N ASP A 105 14.57 -11.69 8.43
CA ASP A 105 14.96 -12.86 9.19
C ASP A 105 14.02 -14.02 8.91
N ARG A 106 12.71 -13.75 8.77
CA ARG A 106 11.72 -14.75 8.38
C ARG A 106 11.99 -15.33 6.98
N LEU A 107 12.28 -14.47 6.01
CA LEU A 107 12.62 -14.90 4.64
C LEU A 107 13.95 -15.66 4.62
N ARG A 108 14.95 -15.24 5.39
CA ARG A 108 16.23 -15.95 5.52
C ARG A 108 16.04 -17.33 6.13
N THR A 109 15.18 -17.48 7.14
CA THR A 109 14.86 -18.80 7.70
C THR A 109 14.01 -19.66 6.78
N ALA A 110 13.26 -19.05 5.86
CA ALA A 110 12.42 -19.77 4.91
C ALA A 110 13.17 -20.20 3.66
N VAL A 111 14.35 -19.63 3.38
CA VAL A 111 15.19 -20.04 2.27
C VAL A 111 16.35 -20.89 2.76
N GLU A 112 16.36 -22.14 2.32
CA GLU A 112 17.46 -23.07 2.53
C GLU A 112 18.35 -23.09 1.27
N LYS A 113 19.66 -22.99 1.46
CA LYS A 113 20.63 -23.19 0.37
C LYS A 113 20.94 -24.68 0.24
N LEU A 114 20.88 -25.19 -0.98
CA LEU A 114 21.26 -26.57 -1.33
C LEU A 114 22.61 -26.55 -2.07
N ASP A 115 23.26 -27.71 -2.19
CA ASP A 115 24.56 -27.81 -2.88
C ASP A 115 24.51 -27.27 -4.32
N ASN A 116 23.43 -27.59 -5.04
CA ASN A 116 23.20 -27.18 -6.44
C ASN A 116 21.95 -26.32 -6.62
N GLY A 117 21.54 -25.55 -5.60
CA GLY A 117 20.28 -24.85 -5.68
C GLY A 117 19.81 -24.16 -4.40
N TRP A 118 18.50 -23.95 -4.32
CA TRP A 118 17.86 -23.37 -3.15
C TRP A 118 16.43 -23.89 -3.00
N ARG A 119 15.89 -23.76 -1.79
CA ARG A 119 14.54 -24.15 -1.43
C ARG A 119 13.87 -23.02 -0.64
N LEU A 120 12.67 -22.60 -1.04
CA LEU A 120 11.84 -21.64 -0.34
C LEU A 120 10.63 -22.35 0.28
N HIS A 121 10.43 -22.16 1.58
CA HIS A 121 9.26 -22.62 2.33
C HIS A 121 8.29 -21.46 2.58
N LEU A 122 7.17 -21.44 1.87
CA LEU A 122 6.10 -20.49 2.17
C LEU A 122 5.33 -21.01 3.38
N SER A 123 5.45 -20.30 4.50
CA SER A 123 4.68 -20.58 5.71
C SER A 123 3.52 -19.59 5.85
N ALA A 124 2.48 -19.98 6.61
CA ALA A 124 1.37 -19.09 6.95
C ALA A 124 1.82 -17.77 7.58
N GLY A 125 2.97 -17.76 8.28
CA GLY A 125 3.55 -16.56 8.88
C GLY A 125 4.26 -15.61 7.90
N LEU A 126 4.46 -16.01 6.64
CA LEU A 126 5.06 -15.19 5.58
C LEU A 126 4.02 -14.59 4.64
N LEU A 127 2.95 -15.33 4.33
CA LEU A 127 1.96 -14.91 3.34
C LEU A 127 1.40 -13.49 3.56
N PRO A 128 1.01 -13.07 4.79
CA PRO A 128 0.45 -11.72 4.99
C PRO A 128 1.42 -10.59 4.61
N PHE A 129 2.73 -10.86 4.67
CA PHE A 129 3.76 -9.88 4.31
C PHE A 129 4.09 -9.87 2.81
N LEU A 130 3.71 -10.94 2.09
CA LEU A 130 3.95 -11.10 0.66
C LEU A 130 2.71 -10.81 -0.19
N GLN A 131 1.54 -10.73 0.44
CA GLN A 131 0.31 -10.28 -0.20
C GLN A 131 0.45 -8.80 -0.59
N PRO A 132 0.05 -8.40 -1.81
CA PRO A 132 -0.04 -6.99 -2.14
C PRO A 132 -1.05 -6.34 -1.19
N GLN A 133 -0.66 -5.20 -0.62
CA GLN A 133 -1.61 -4.40 0.16
C GLN A 133 -2.77 -4.05 -0.76
N VAL A 134 -4.01 -4.20 -0.26
CA VAL A 134 -5.24 -3.88 -1.01
C VAL A 134 -5.15 -2.43 -1.46
N MET A 135 -4.71 -2.22 -2.70
CA MET A 135 -4.79 -0.95 -3.38
C MET A 135 -6.13 -0.92 -4.11
N PRO A 136 -6.89 0.18 -4.06
CA PRO A 136 -8.09 0.30 -4.87
C PRO A 136 -7.75 0.04 -6.33
N ALA A 137 -8.52 -0.85 -6.97
CA ALA A 137 -8.23 -1.32 -8.32
C ALA A 137 -8.11 -0.15 -9.32
N PRO A 138 -7.06 -0.09 -10.14
CA PRO A 138 -7.02 0.83 -11.26
C PRO A 138 -8.13 0.44 -12.26
N LEU A 139 -8.98 1.40 -12.62
CA LEU A 139 -10.24 1.23 -13.35
C LEU A 139 -10.12 0.69 -14.80
N ARG A 140 -8.95 0.27 -15.30
CA ARG A 140 -8.79 -0.23 -16.67
C ARG A 140 -7.60 -1.19 -16.80
N ALA A 141 -7.85 -2.43 -17.22
CA ALA A 141 -6.90 -3.26 -17.98
C ALA A 141 -7.64 -4.41 -18.68
N SER A 142 -6.98 -5.06 -19.65
CA SER A 142 -7.52 -5.56 -20.92
C SER A 142 -7.75 -7.08 -21.01
N SER A 143 -8.42 -7.53 -22.08
CA SER A 143 -9.10 -8.84 -22.20
C SER A 143 -8.25 -10.12 -22.27
N ALA A 144 -6.94 -10.05 -22.08
CA ALA A 144 -6.08 -11.24 -21.85
C ALA A 144 -5.37 -11.19 -20.49
N GLU A 145 -5.27 -9.99 -19.89
CA GLU A 145 -4.97 -9.79 -18.46
C GLU A 145 -6.15 -10.23 -17.59
N GLU A 146 -7.35 -10.42 -18.16
CA GLU A 146 -8.57 -10.76 -17.43
C GLU A 146 -8.46 -12.08 -16.65
N ARG A 147 -7.78 -13.11 -17.16
CA ARG A 147 -7.76 -14.42 -16.49
C ARG A 147 -6.89 -14.45 -15.24
N TYR A 148 -5.82 -13.69 -15.15
CA TYR A 148 -4.89 -13.70 -14.01
C TYR A 148 -4.61 -12.29 -13.48
N ALA A 149 -5.66 -11.46 -13.36
CA ALA A 149 -5.54 -10.06 -12.98
C ALA A 149 -5.24 -9.82 -11.49
N GLU A 150 -5.73 -10.70 -10.60
CA GLU A 150 -5.58 -10.53 -9.16
C GLU A 150 -4.25 -11.12 -8.69
N LEU A 151 -3.27 -10.24 -8.49
CA LEU A 151 -2.00 -10.61 -7.86
C LEU A 151 -2.25 -10.94 -6.38
N LEU A 152 -1.97 -12.20 -6.00
CA LEU A 152 -2.12 -12.70 -4.63
C LEU A 152 -0.84 -12.59 -3.81
N LEU A 153 0.30 -12.76 -4.46
CA LEU A 153 1.58 -12.79 -3.79
C LEU A 153 2.66 -12.22 -4.68
N THR A 154 3.57 -11.43 -4.08
CA THR A 154 4.79 -10.97 -4.75
C THR A 154 5.97 -11.06 -3.81
N LEU A 155 7.03 -11.72 -4.29
CA LEU A 155 8.35 -11.69 -3.68
C LEU A 155 9.35 -11.24 -4.74
N LYS A 156 9.90 -10.03 -4.58
CA LYS A 156 10.89 -9.43 -5.48
C LYS A 156 12.25 -9.25 -4.77
N PRO A 157 13.37 -9.54 -5.45
CA PRO A 157 14.71 -9.47 -4.88
C PRO A 157 15.29 -8.04 -4.77
N ASP A 158 14.56 -7.03 -5.29
CA ASP A 158 14.87 -5.59 -5.16
C ASP A 158 14.95 -5.13 -3.71
N GLN A 159 14.23 -5.81 -2.81
CA GLN A 159 14.45 -5.65 -1.39
C GLN A 159 15.87 -6.15 -1.11
N SER A 160 16.77 -5.22 -0.76
CA SER A 160 18.19 -5.33 -0.33
C SER A 160 18.57 -6.47 0.64
N LEU A 161 17.62 -7.35 0.93
CA LEU A 161 17.50 -8.33 1.98
C LEU A 161 17.90 -9.74 1.49
N LEU A 162 17.92 -9.98 0.18
CA LEU A 162 18.19 -11.30 -0.44
C LEU A 162 19.17 -11.20 -1.64
N THR A 163 20.28 -10.47 -1.50
CA THR A 163 21.27 -10.20 -2.57
C THR A 163 21.82 -11.45 -3.28
N ASN A 164 21.67 -12.62 -2.66
CA ASN A 164 22.16 -13.90 -3.16
C ASN A 164 21.07 -14.82 -3.70
N ILE A 165 19.83 -14.34 -3.79
CA ILE A 165 18.68 -15.14 -4.22
C ILE A 165 18.20 -14.62 -5.56
N PRO A 166 18.52 -15.32 -6.65
CA PRO A 166 18.28 -14.86 -8.01
C PRO A 166 16.86 -15.15 -8.47
N PHE A 167 15.82 -14.90 -7.68
CA PHE A 167 14.47 -15.19 -8.13
C PHE A 167 13.44 -14.13 -7.77
N LYS A 168 12.38 -14.11 -8.58
CA LYS A 168 11.14 -13.38 -8.34
C LYS A 168 9.99 -14.37 -8.41
N LEU A 169 9.13 -14.34 -7.41
CA LEU A 169 7.94 -15.18 -7.32
C LEU A 169 6.71 -14.28 -7.42
N LEU A 170 5.79 -14.65 -8.32
CA LEU A 170 4.50 -14.02 -8.50
C LEU A 170 3.42 -15.09 -8.42
N VAL A 171 2.32 -14.79 -7.75
CA VAL A 171 1.15 -15.66 -7.72
C VAL A 171 -0.07 -14.85 -8.09
N TYR A 172 -0.85 -15.33 -9.05
CA TYR A 172 -2.03 -14.66 -9.57
C TYR A 172 -3.24 -15.57 -9.40
N ARG A 173 -4.35 -15.07 -8.88
CA ARG A 173 -5.61 -15.82 -8.83
C ARG A 173 -6.15 -16.01 -10.24
N ASP A 174 -6.67 -17.20 -10.52
CA ASP A 174 -7.47 -17.42 -11.73
C ASP A 174 -8.83 -16.73 -11.59
N ALA A 175 -9.18 -15.87 -12.54
CA ALA A 175 -10.45 -15.15 -12.58
C ALA A 175 -11.61 -16.07 -12.96
N GLU A 176 -11.34 -17.18 -13.65
CA GLU A 176 -12.34 -18.21 -13.96
C GLU A 176 -12.54 -19.17 -12.77
N SER A 177 -11.52 -19.34 -11.92
CA SER A 177 -11.52 -20.24 -10.77
C SER A 177 -10.91 -19.58 -9.55
N ALA A 178 -11.74 -19.00 -8.68
CA ALA A 178 -11.25 -18.32 -7.48
C ALA A 178 -10.50 -19.25 -6.50
N THR A 179 -10.62 -20.57 -6.65
CA THR A 179 -9.91 -21.57 -5.86
C THR A 179 -8.50 -21.87 -6.38
N ASP A 180 -8.18 -21.48 -7.61
CA ASP A 180 -6.93 -21.79 -8.27
C ASP A 180 -6.10 -20.53 -8.52
N CYS A 181 -4.80 -20.73 -8.73
CA CYS A 181 -3.86 -19.68 -9.07
C CYS A 181 -2.77 -20.16 -10.03
N LEU A 182 -2.18 -19.19 -10.70
CA LEU A 182 -0.94 -19.31 -11.47
C LEU A 182 0.23 -18.92 -10.57
N VAL A 183 1.23 -19.79 -10.46
CA VAL A 183 2.50 -19.51 -9.78
C VAL A 183 3.59 -19.34 -10.84
N GLU A 184 4.16 -18.15 -10.94
CA GLU A 184 5.30 -17.87 -11.81
C GLU A 184 6.58 -17.67 -11.00
N LEU A 185 7.59 -18.45 -11.36
CA LEU A 185 8.93 -18.32 -10.82
C LEU A 185 9.90 -17.86 -11.91
N TRP A 186 10.49 -16.70 -11.68
CA TRP A 186 11.53 -16.11 -12.52
C TRP A 186 12.88 -16.35 -11.87
N VAL A 187 13.82 -16.98 -12.57
CA VAL A 187 15.16 -17.33 -12.08
C VAL A 187 16.23 -16.62 -12.93
N GLN A 188 17.12 -15.87 -12.27
CA GLN A 188 18.18 -15.08 -12.90
C GLN A 188 19.52 -15.22 -12.14
N PRO A 189 20.19 -16.38 -12.25
CA PRO A 189 21.37 -16.70 -11.45
C PRO A 189 22.55 -15.79 -11.75
N HIS A 190 23.42 -15.60 -10.74
CA HIS A 190 24.67 -14.87 -10.90
C HIS A 190 25.52 -15.50 -12.02
N GLY A 191 25.95 -14.69 -12.98
CA GLY A 191 26.78 -15.15 -14.10
C GLY A 191 26.02 -15.69 -15.32
N ARG A 192 24.69 -15.78 -15.27
CA ARG A 192 23.86 -16.02 -16.47
C ARG A 192 23.02 -14.79 -16.78
N ALA A 193 22.93 -14.46 -18.06
CA ALA A 193 22.09 -13.38 -18.56
C ALA A 193 21.21 -13.92 -19.69
N TRP A 194 20.15 -13.17 -19.99
CA TRP A 194 19.34 -13.43 -21.17
C TRP A 194 20.24 -13.48 -22.43
N PRO A 195 20.05 -14.45 -23.35
CA PRO A 195 18.97 -15.44 -23.42
C PRO A 195 19.26 -16.81 -22.78
N HIS A 196 20.33 -16.94 -21.97
CA HIS A 196 20.79 -18.21 -21.42
C HIS A 196 20.21 -18.53 -20.03
N LEU A 197 18.91 -18.30 -19.84
CA LEU A 197 18.23 -18.50 -18.56
C LEU A 197 17.43 -19.81 -18.48
N ALA A 198 17.42 -20.60 -19.55
CA ALA A 198 16.75 -21.90 -19.59
C ALA A 198 17.51 -22.99 -18.83
N GLY A 199 16.81 -24.06 -18.50
CA GLY A 199 17.40 -25.32 -18.05
C GLY A 199 17.38 -25.56 -16.54
N PHE A 200 16.94 -24.60 -15.72
CA PHE A 200 16.80 -24.82 -14.28
C PHE A 200 15.56 -25.65 -14.01
N THR A 201 15.72 -26.71 -13.22
CA THR A 201 14.59 -27.52 -12.76
C THR A 201 13.95 -26.85 -11.57
N VAL A 202 12.66 -26.53 -11.69
CA VAL A 202 11.83 -25.96 -10.64
C VAL A 202 10.82 -27.01 -10.22
N ILE A 203 10.84 -27.35 -8.93
CA ILE A 203 9.89 -28.28 -8.31
C ILE A 203 9.04 -27.47 -7.34
N LEU A 204 7.73 -27.46 -7.61
CA LEU A 204 6.70 -26.87 -6.77
C LEU A 204 6.02 -28.01 -6.01
N GLN A 205 6.29 -28.11 -4.72
CA GLN A 205 5.76 -29.15 -3.85
C GLN A 205 4.64 -28.60 -2.96
N LEU A 206 3.49 -29.24 -3.08
CA LEU A 206 2.29 -29.05 -2.26
C LEU A 206 2.16 -30.26 -1.30
N PRO A 207 1.28 -30.21 -0.30
CA PRO A 207 1.08 -31.34 0.63
C PRO A 207 0.78 -32.67 -0.07
N ASP A 208 -0.03 -32.63 -1.13
CA ASP A 208 -0.59 -33.83 -1.77
C ASP A 208 0.04 -34.13 -3.13
N GLN A 209 0.84 -33.21 -3.69
CA GLN A 209 1.34 -33.32 -5.06
C GLN A 209 2.63 -32.52 -5.27
N ALA A 210 3.43 -32.95 -6.24
CA ALA A 210 4.61 -32.21 -6.69
C ALA A 210 4.49 -31.96 -8.20
N HIS A 211 4.76 -30.72 -8.59
CA HIS A 211 4.81 -30.29 -9.97
C HIS A 211 6.25 -29.97 -10.32
N GLN A 212 6.70 -30.39 -11.50
CA GLN A 212 8.05 -30.12 -11.97
C GLN A 212 8.00 -29.45 -13.34
N GLN A 213 8.77 -28.38 -13.49
CA GLN A 213 8.99 -27.71 -14.77
C GLN A 213 10.46 -27.30 -14.92
N THR A 214 10.84 -26.99 -16.16
CA THR A 214 12.14 -26.41 -16.47
C THR A 214 11.96 -24.96 -16.88
N THR A 215 12.86 -24.07 -16.46
CA THR A 215 12.82 -22.67 -16.89
C THR A 215 12.99 -22.56 -18.40
N ASN A 216 12.22 -21.66 -19.01
CA ASN A 216 12.32 -21.33 -20.43
C ASN A 216 13.48 -20.35 -20.72
N ALA A 217 13.61 -19.87 -21.97
CA ALA A 217 14.68 -18.95 -22.38
C ALA A 217 14.69 -17.61 -21.62
N TRP A 218 13.57 -17.23 -20.98
CA TRP A 218 13.45 -16.04 -20.14
C TRP A 218 13.70 -16.32 -18.65
N GLY A 219 14.00 -17.57 -18.28
CA GLY A 219 14.21 -17.97 -16.89
C GLY A 219 12.91 -18.23 -16.14
N VAL A 220 11.79 -18.44 -16.84
CA VAL A 220 10.47 -18.57 -16.20
C VAL A 220 10.01 -20.02 -16.18
N ALA A 221 9.53 -20.47 -15.02
CA ALA A 221 8.71 -21.67 -14.85
C ALA A 221 7.32 -21.25 -14.34
N ALA A 222 6.26 -21.77 -14.96
CA ALA A 222 4.89 -21.31 -14.72
C ALA A 222 3.99 -22.51 -14.41
N PHE A 223 3.35 -22.51 -13.23
CA PHE A 223 2.52 -23.59 -12.74
C PHE A 223 1.07 -23.12 -12.64
N GLU A 224 0.20 -23.69 -13.46
CA GLU A 224 -1.23 -23.39 -13.48
C GLU A 224 -2.01 -24.35 -12.56
N HIS A 225 -3.26 -23.97 -12.23
CA HIS A 225 -4.18 -24.78 -11.44
C HIS A 225 -3.64 -25.16 -10.04
N ILE A 226 -2.90 -24.25 -9.41
CA ILE A 226 -2.41 -24.45 -8.04
C ILE A 226 -3.51 -24.00 -7.05
N PRO A 227 -3.96 -24.86 -6.12
CA PRO A 227 -5.00 -24.45 -5.17
C PRO A 227 -4.52 -23.31 -4.26
N VAL A 228 -5.27 -22.21 -4.23
CA VAL A 228 -4.97 -21.03 -3.39
C VAL A 228 -4.88 -21.41 -1.91
N SER A 229 -5.70 -22.38 -1.48
CA SER A 229 -5.72 -22.89 -0.10
C SER A 229 -4.43 -23.60 0.32
N GLN A 230 -3.58 -24.02 -0.62
CA GLN A 230 -2.35 -24.74 -0.36
C GLN A 230 -1.09 -23.85 -0.43
N LEU A 231 -1.23 -22.56 -0.77
CA LEU A 231 -0.09 -21.62 -0.89
C LEU A 231 0.72 -21.47 0.40
N ASN A 232 0.09 -21.66 1.57
CA ASN A 232 0.72 -21.58 2.89
C ASN A 232 1.55 -22.83 3.26
N HIS A 233 1.57 -23.84 2.39
CA HIS A 233 2.35 -25.06 2.50
C HIS A 233 3.30 -25.25 1.32
N LEU A 234 3.40 -24.25 0.44
CA LEU A 234 4.13 -24.34 -0.80
C LEU A 234 5.64 -24.38 -0.54
N VAL A 235 6.30 -25.40 -1.06
CA VAL A 235 7.76 -25.52 -1.05
C VAL A 235 8.25 -25.46 -2.49
N ILE A 236 9.12 -24.48 -2.79
CA ILE A 236 9.69 -24.29 -4.12
C ILE A 236 11.15 -24.69 -4.05
N THR A 237 11.58 -25.66 -4.84
CA THR A 237 12.99 -26.06 -4.97
C THR A 237 13.46 -25.74 -6.38
N VAL A 238 14.63 -25.11 -6.50
CA VAL A 238 15.26 -24.85 -7.79
C VAL A 238 16.66 -25.44 -7.82
N THR A 239 16.95 -26.23 -8.85
CA THR A 239 18.24 -26.85 -9.09
C THR A 239 18.71 -26.61 -10.53
N GLU A 240 20.04 -26.51 -10.72
CA GLU A 240 20.68 -26.44 -12.04
C GLU A 240 20.74 -27.79 -12.75
#